data_AF-A0A9W9PA91-F1
#
_entry.id   AF-A0A9W9PA91-F1
#
_cell.length_a   1.000
_cell.length_b   1.000
_cell.length_c   1.000
_cell.angle_alpha   90.00
_cell.angle_beta   90.00
_cell.angle_gamma   90.00
#
_symmetry.space_group_name_H-M   'P 1'
#
loop_
_entity.id
_entity.type
_entity.pdbx_description
1 polymer ?
#
loop_
_entity_poly.entity_id
_entity_poly.type
_entity_poly.pdbx_seq_one_letter_code
_entity_poly.pdbx_strand_id
1 'polypeptide(L)'
;MPPIRSQRSQKLIEQEGPLLLAIKAIKNGQYSSAAAAARAFSVPVSTLKHRINGRQFWDEIRHPRHKFTLLEENSMDKWLLSMDSRGAALTHAMLRDMANLLLRSRELTPSDPPPKVGKNWTTEFVKRHRTLSSCLSRKYNYERALSEDPEIIFSWFKLVENTIKKYGITSDDIYNFDESGFAMGISSTQRIITSAEYHGKRGVLQPGNR
;
A
#
# COMPACT_ATOMS: atom_id res chain seq x y z
N MET A 1 1.39 -12.20 4.37
CA MET A 1 1.37 -13.18 3.27
C MET A 1 0.23 -12.82 2.33
N PRO A 2 0.45 -12.71 1.01
CA PRO A 2 -0.67 -12.62 0.07
C PRO A 2 -1.57 -13.86 0.25
N PRO A 3 -2.89 -13.74 0.07
CA PRO A 3 -3.77 -14.89 0.19
C PRO A 3 -3.31 -15.98 -0.79
N ILE A 4 -3.10 -17.19 -0.27
CA ILE A 4 -2.80 -18.37 -1.08
C ILE A 4 -3.99 -18.57 -2.00
N ARG A 5 -3.80 -18.25 -3.29
CA ARG A 5 -4.84 -18.44 -4.30
C ARG A 5 -5.06 -19.93 -4.48
N SER A 6 -6.29 -20.32 -4.80
CA SER A 6 -6.55 -21.70 -5.18
C SER A 6 -5.74 -22.06 -6.43
N GLN A 7 -5.27 -23.31 -6.52
CA GLN A 7 -4.48 -23.81 -7.67
C GLN A 7 -5.18 -23.52 -9.02
N ARG A 8 -6.52 -23.52 -9.02
CA ARG A 8 -7.33 -23.20 -10.20
C ARG A 8 -7.20 -21.73 -10.64
N SER A 9 -7.13 -20.78 -9.72
CA SER A 9 -6.97 -19.35 -10.05
C SER A 9 -5.55 -19.06 -10.56
N GLN A 10 -4.52 -19.68 -9.98
CA GLN A 10 -3.14 -19.55 -10.48
C GLN A 10 -3.00 -20.06 -11.92
N LYS A 11 -3.54 -21.24 -12.21
CA LYS A 11 -3.53 -21.83 -13.55
C LYS A 11 -4.24 -20.97 -14.60
N LEU A 12 -5.29 -20.24 -14.24
CA LEU A 12 -6.01 -19.35 -15.15
C LEU A 12 -5.20 -18.09 -15.50
N ILE A 13 -4.45 -17.55 -14.54
CA ILE A 13 -3.59 -16.37 -14.76
C ILE A 13 -2.38 -16.73 -15.64
N GLU A 14 -1.77 -17.88 -15.39
CA GLU A 14 -0.65 -18.40 -16.19
C GLU A 14 -1.06 -18.63 -17.66
N GLN A 15 -2.32 -19.00 -17.91
CA GLN A 15 -2.86 -19.19 -19.25
C GLN A 15 -3.17 -17.88 -19.99
N GLU A 16 -3.29 -16.75 -19.28
CA GLU A 16 -3.70 -15.47 -19.87
C GLU A 16 -2.60 -14.86 -20.76
N GLY A 17 -1.33 -14.95 -20.35
CA GLY A 17 -0.20 -14.48 -21.16
C GLY A 17 -0.12 -15.15 -22.54
N PRO A 18 -0.11 -16.49 -22.61
CA PRO A 18 -0.17 -17.23 -23.87
C PRO A 18 -1.43 -16.94 -24.71
N LEU A 19 -2.60 -16.74 -24.07
CA LEU A 19 -3.84 -16.35 -24.76
C LEU A 19 -3.71 -14.99 -25.45
N LEU A 20 -3.13 -13.99 -24.79
CA LEU A 20 -2.92 -12.66 -25.36
C LEU A 20 -1.92 -12.68 -26.52
N LEU A 21 -0.85 -13.46 -26.40
CA LEU A 21 0.11 -13.68 -27.49
C LEU A 21 -0.54 -14.36 -28.70
N ALA A 22 -1.37 -15.38 -28.47
CA ALA A 22 -2.11 -16.06 -29.53
C ALA A 22 -3.07 -15.12 -30.26
N ILE A 23 -3.80 -14.25 -29.55
CA ILE A 23 -4.67 -13.25 -30.16
C ILE A 23 -3.87 -12.25 -30.99
N LYS A 24 -2.73 -11.78 -30.49
CA LYS A 24 -1.85 -10.88 -31.22
C LYS A 24 -1.31 -11.53 -32.50
N ALA A 25 -0.90 -12.79 -32.44
CA ALA A 25 -0.43 -13.55 -33.59
C ALA A 25 -1.51 -13.75 -34.67
N ILE A 26 -2.76 -14.01 -34.28
CA ILE A 26 -3.90 -14.08 -35.19
C ILE A 26 -4.16 -12.71 -35.85
N LYS A 27 -4.16 -11.62 -35.06
CA LYS A 27 -4.35 -10.26 -35.58
C LYS A 27 -3.25 -9.84 -36.56
N ASN A 28 -2.02 -10.31 -36.32
CA ASN A 28 -0.88 -10.09 -37.20
C ASN A 28 -0.86 -11.01 -38.43
N GLY A 29 -1.89 -11.86 -38.62
CA GLY A 29 -1.99 -12.75 -39.79
C GLY A 29 -1.07 -13.97 -39.75
N GLN A 30 -0.38 -14.25 -38.63
CA GLN A 30 0.53 -15.40 -38.51
C GLN A 30 -0.19 -16.75 -38.50
N TYR A 31 -1.47 -16.76 -38.13
CA TYR A 31 -2.30 -17.95 -38.11
C TYR A 31 -3.69 -17.63 -38.69
N SER A 32 -4.11 -18.42 -39.68
CA SER A 32 -5.43 -18.29 -40.33
C SER A 32 -6.58 -18.85 -39.50
N SER A 33 -6.29 -19.66 -38.46
CA SER A 33 -7.29 -20.31 -37.62
C SER A 33 -6.94 -20.22 -36.14
N ALA A 34 -7.95 -19.95 -35.31
CA ALA A 34 -7.83 -19.99 -33.86
C ALA A 34 -7.33 -21.35 -33.36
N ALA A 35 -7.65 -22.46 -34.05
CA ALA A 35 -7.18 -23.79 -33.66
C ALA A 35 -5.69 -24.01 -33.96
N ALA A 36 -5.13 -23.33 -34.96
CA ALA A 36 -3.69 -23.39 -35.26
C ALA A 36 -2.88 -22.58 -34.22
N ALA A 37 -3.33 -21.35 -33.94
CA ALA A 37 -2.72 -20.53 -32.90
C ALA A 37 -2.82 -21.19 -31.51
N ALA A 38 -3.99 -21.75 -31.15
CA ALA A 38 -4.17 -22.41 -29.87
C ALA A 38 -3.18 -23.56 -29.63
N ARG A 39 -2.89 -24.37 -30.67
CA ARG A 39 -1.89 -25.44 -30.61
C ARG A 39 -0.47 -24.89 -30.47
N ALA A 40 -0.12 -23.85 -31.23
CA ALA A 40 1.20 -23.24 -31.17
C ALA A 40 1.52 -22.62 -29.80
N PHE A 41 0.52 -21.99 -29.17
CA PHE A 41 0.66 -21.35 -27.86
C PHE A 41 0.25 -22.24 -26.67
N SER A 42 -0.04 -23.53 -26.92
CA SER A 42 -0.45 -24.50 -25.88
C SER A 42 -1.64 -24.04 -25.02
N VAL A 43 -2.63 -23.38 -25.64
CA VAL A 43 -3.85 -22.90 -24.97
C VAL A 43 -5.09 -23.67 -25.45
N PRO A 44 -6.13 -23.85 -24.62
CA PRO A 44 -7.37 -24.49 -25.06
C PRO A 44 -8.06 -23.69 -26.18
N VAL A 45 -8.42 -24.37 -27.26
CA VAL A 45 -9.06 -23.75 -28.45
C VAL A 45 -10.37 -23.04 -28.09
N SER A 46 -11.17 -23.64 -27.21
CA SER A 46 -12.44 -23.07 -26.74
C SER A 46 -12.23 -21.75 -26.01
N THR A 47 -11.26 -21.68 -25.09
CA THR A 47 -10.91 -20.48 -24.34
C THR A 47 -10.44 -19.36 -25.27
N LEU A 48 -9.58 -19.67 -26.24
CA LEU A 48 -9.11 -18.69 -27.24
C LEU A 48 -10.26 -18.15 -28.09
N LYS A 49 -11.16 -19.02 -28.57
CA LYS A 49 -12.37 -18.59 -29.32
C LYS A 49 -13.27 -17.69 -28.49
N HIS A 50 -13.50 -18.03 -27.22
CA HIS A 50 -14.28 -17.17 -26.33
C HIS A 50 -13.63 -15.79 -26.13
N ARG A 51 -12.30 -15.73 -26.00
CA ARG A 51 -11.54 -14.48 -25.84
C ARG A 51 -11.60 -13.62 -27.10
N ILE A 52 -11.49 -14.23 -28.29
CA ILE A 52 -11.66 -13.55 -29.60
C ILE A 52 -13.08 -12.97 -29.74
N ASN A 53 -14.10 -13.71 -29.29
CA ASN A 53 -15.50 -13.27 -29.29
C ASN A 53 -15.84 -12.26 -28.18
N GLY A 54 -14.83 -11.68 -27.51
CA GLY A 54 -15.00 -10.59 -26.55
C GLY A 54 -15.26 -11.01 -25.11
N ARG A 55 -15.22 -12.30 -24.77
CA ARG A 55 -15.30 -12.73 -23.37
C ARG A 55 -14.06 -12.27 -22.63
N GLN A 56 -14.23 -11.46 -21.58
CA GLN A 56 -13.10 -10.93 -20.83
C GLN A 56 -12.55 -11.92 -19.80
N PHE A 57 -11.26 -11.78 -19.45
CA PHE A 57 -10.64 -12.58 -18.40
C PHE A 57 -11.25 -12.20 -17.05
N TRP A 58 -11.67 -13.21 -16.28
CA TRP A 58 -12.46 -12.99 -15.06
C TRP A 58 -11.71 -12.17 -13.99
N ASP A 59 -10.38 -12.30 -13.86
CA ASP A 59 -9.62 -11.48 -12.90
C ASP A 59 -9.37 -10.05 -13.41
N GLU A 60 -9.51 -9.78 -14.72
CA GLU A 60 -9.49 -8.42 -15.29
C GLU A 60 -10.85 -7.73 -15.15
N ILE A 61 -11.95 -8.50 -15.10
CA ILE A 61 -13.29 -7.96 -14.85
C ILE A 61 -13.39 -7.58 -13.38
N ARG A 62 -13.25 -6.28 -13.09
CA ARG A 62 -13.63 -5.73 -11.79
C ARG A 62 -15.10 -6.08 -11.52
N HIS A 63 -15.35 -6.77 -10.41
CA HIS A 63 -16.70 -7.17 -10.05
C HIS A 63 -17.68 -5.97 -10.05
N PRO A 64 -18.93 -6.13 -10.52
CA PRO A 64 -19.93 -5.05 -10.56
C PRO A 64 -20.21 -4.37 -9.22
N ARG A 65 -19.82 -5.01 -8.12
CA ARG A 65 -19.99 -4.53 -6.74
C ARG A 65 -18.94 -3.50 -6.30
N HIS A 66 -17.91 -3.24 -7.12
CA HIS A 66 -16.94 -2.18 -6.82
C HIS A 66 -17.51 -0.80 -7.15
N LYS A 67 -17.54 0.08 -6.14
CA LYS A 67 -18.03 1.46 -6.29
C LYS A 67 -17.09 2.39 -7.07
N PHE A 68 -15.80 2.02 -7.14
CA PHE A 68 -14.76 2.78 -7.83
C PHE A 68 -14.26 2.04 -9.05
N THR A 69 -13.89 2.79 -10.08
CA THR A 69 -13.14 2.33 -11.25
C THR A 69 -11.71 1.99 -10.86
N LEU A 70 -11.01 1.24 -11.72
CA LEU A 70 -9.60 0.91 -11.50
C LEU A 70 -8.72 2.17 -11.48
N LEU A 71 -9.03 3.16 -12.32
CA LEU A 71 -8.29 4.42 -12.37
C LEU A 71 -8.45 5.24 -11.08
N GLU A 72 -9.66 5.32 -10.54
CA GLU A 72 -9.92 6.00 -9.26
C GLU A 72 -9.18 5.32 -8.11
N GLU A 73 -9.20 3.98 -8.03
CA GLU A 73 -8.45 3.25 -6.99
C GLU A 73 -6.92 3.43 -7.14
N ASN A 74 -6.39 3.37 -8.36
CA ASN A 74 -4.96 3.61 -8.61
C ASN A 74 -4.54 5.04 -8.25
N SER A 75 -5.39 6.02 -8.51
CA SER A 75 -5.14 7.42 -8.11
C SER A 75 -5.17 7.58 -6.58
N MET A 76 -6.10 6.90 -5.89
CA MET A 76 -6.12 6.87 -4.43
C MET A 76 -4.86 6.21 -3.84
N ASP A 77 -4.39 5.11 -4.44
CA ASP A 77 -3.16 4.43 -4.03
C ASP A 77 -1.93 5.36 -4.16
N LYS A 78 -1.78 6.02 -5.31
CA LYS A 78 -0.71 7.01 -5.53
C LYS A 78 -0.78 8.17 -4.56
N TRP A 79 -1.98 8.67 -4.28
CA TRP A 79 -2.19 9.74 -3.31
C TRP A 79 -1.78 9.32 -1.90
N LEU A 80 -2.16 8.10 -1.47
CA LEU A 80 -1.76 7.53 -0.18
C LEU A 80 -0.23 7.44 -0.06
N LEU A 81 0.45 6.92 -1.08
CA LEU A 81 1.91 6.84 -1.11
C LEU A 81 2.59 8.22 -1.06
N SER A 82 2.04 9.20 -1.79
CA SER A 82 2.55 10.58 -1.77
C SER A 82 2.34 11.30 -0.43
N MET A 83 1.24 11.01 0.27
CA MET A 83 1.02 11.53 1.62
C MET A 83 1.95 10.86 2.63
N ASP A 84 2.16 9.56 2.49
CA ASP A 84 3.07 8.78 3.32
C ASP A 84 4.53 9.24 3.15
N SER A 85 4.97 9.53 1.92
CA SER A 85 6.33 10.06 1.68
C SER A 85 6.56 11.42 2.34
N ARG A 86 5.49 12.22 2.53
CA ARG A 86 5.51 13.51 3.25
C ARG A 86 5.36 13.37 4.76
N GLY A 87 5.31 12.15 5.29
CA GLY A 87 5.21 11.89 6.74
C GLY A 87 3.83 12.14 7.32
N ALA A 88 2.77 12.20 6.49
CA ALA A 88 1.41 12.34 6.98
C ALA A 88 0.89 11.03 7.59
N ALA A 89 0.28 11.11 8.78
CA ALA A 89 -0.34 9.97 9.44
C ALA A 89 -1.73 9.71 8.88
N LEU A 90 -1.82 9.02 7.73
CA LEU A 90 -3.10 8.69 7.13
C LEU A 90 -3.80 7.55 7.88
N THR A 91 -5.02 7.82 8.33
CA THR A 91 -5.83 6.86 9.09
C THR A 91 -6.86 6.18 8.18
N HIS A 92 -7.39 5.05 8.62
CA HIS A 92 -8.50 4.40 7.92
C HIS A 92 -9.74 5.31 7.84
N ALA A 93 -9.98 6.15 8.84
CA ALA A 93 -11.08 7.12 8.80
C ALA A 93 -10.86 8.17 7.69
N MET A 94 -9.66 8.74 7.60
CA MET A 94 -9.34 9.74 6.56
C MET A 94 -9.47 9.15 5.15
N LEU A 95 -9.03 7.90 4.94
CA LEU A 95 -9.20 7.22 3.65
C LEU A 95 -10.69 7.00 3.32
N ARG A 96 -11.50 6.63 4.33
CA ARG A 96 -12.94 6.47 4.18
C ARG A 96 -13.59 7.80 3.78
N ASP A 97 -13.20 8.89 4.41
CA ASP A 97 -13.74 10.22 4.17
C ASP A 97 -13.37 10.71 2.77
N MET A 98 -12.11 10.55 2.36
CA MET A 98 -11.66 10.87 1.00
C MET A 98 -12.45 10.07 -0.05
N ALA A 99 -12.64 8.76 0.17
CA ALA A 99 -13.42 7.93 -0.74
C ALA A 99 -14.89 8.39 -0.83
N ASN A 100 -15.51 8.74 0.30
CA ASN A 100 -16.88 9.27 0.29
C ASN A 100 -16.98 10.65 -0.38
N LEU A 101 -15.95 11.50 -0.25
CA LEU A 101 -15.87 12.77 -0.96
C LEU A 101 -15.82 12.56 -2.47
N LEU A 102 -14.99 11.62 -2.95
CA LEU A 102 -14.91 11.28 -4.38
C LEU A 102 -16.24 10.74 -4.93
N LEU A 103 -16.93 9.90 -4.16
CA LEU A 103 -18.26 9.40 -4.56
C LEU A 103 -19.27 10.55 -4.67
N ARG A 104 -19.28 11.48 -3.71
CA ARG A 104 -20.15 12.66 -3.77
C ARG A 104 -19.83 13.57 -4.94
N SER A 105 -18.55 13.80 -5.24
CA SER A 105 -18.17 14.65 -6.39
C SER A 105 -18.53 14.05 -7.74
N ARG A 106 -18.76 12.74 -7.81
CA ARG A 106 -19.18 12.05 -9.03
C ARG A 106 -20.67 12.16 -9.29
N GLU A 107 -21.47 12.45 -8.26
CA GLU A 107 -22.90 12.60 -8.41
C GLU A 107 -23.22 13.94 -9.04
N LEU A 108 -23.71 13.90 -10.29
CA LEU A 108 -24.26 15.07 -10.99
C LEU A 108 -25.62 15.48 -10.41
N THR A 109 -26.33 14.52 -9.82
CA THR A 109 -27.61 14.71 -9.11
C THR A 109 -27.49 14.11 -7.71
N PRO A 110 -27.85 14.85 -6.64
CA PRO A 110 -27.74 14.34 -5.27
C PRO A 110 -28.65 13.13 -5.07
N SER A 111 -28.07 11.98 -4.72
CA SER A 111 -28.83 10.82 -4.24
C SER A 111 -29.10 10.97 -2.74
N ASP A 112 -30.31 10.64 -2.30
CA ASP A 112 -30.67 10.63 -0.87
C ASP A 112 -31.01 9.20 -0.40
N PRO A 113 -30.18 8.56 0.46
CA PRO A 113 -28.93 9.05 1.04
C PRO A 113 -27.73 8.97 0.06
N PRO A 114 -26.66 9.77 0.28
CA PRO A 114 -25.50 9.77 -0.59
C PRO A 114 -24.74 8.44 -0.52
N PRO A 115 -24.13 7.99 -1.64
CA PRO A 115 -23.41 6.74 -1.72
C PRO A 115 -22.18 6.79 -0.81
N LYS A 116 -22.16 5.89 0.17
CA LYS A 116 -21.03 5.74 1.10
C LYS A 116 -20.34 4.40 0.90
N VAL A 117 -19.04 4.36 1.17
CA VAL A 117 -18.30 3.09 1.20
C VAL A 117 -18.70 2.24 2.42
N GLY A 118 -18.66 0.92 2.29
CA GLY A 118 -18.99 -0.01 3.37
C GLY A 118 -18.00 0.08 4.56
N LYS A 119 -18.39 -0.42 5.74
CA LYS A 119 -17.55 -0.38 6.96
C LYS A 119 -16.15 -0.97 6.74
N ASN A 120 -16.08 -2.11 6.06
CA ASN A 120 -14.82 -2.84 5.81
C ASN A 120 -14.10 -2.40 4.53
N TRP A 121 -14.57 -1.36 3.84
CA TRP A 121 -14.02 -1.01 2.54
C TRP A 121 -12.54 -0.61 2.62
N THR A 122 -12.13 0.12 3.67
CA THR A 122 -10.74 0.58 3.82
C THR A 122 -9.78 -0.56 4.14
N THR A 123 -10.19 -1.51 4.97
CA THR A 123 -9.39 -2.69 5.29
C THR A 123 -9.22 -3.57 4.05
N GLU A 124 -10.29 -3.78 3.29
CA GLU A 124 -10.23 -4.52 2.03
C GLU A 124 -9.45 -3.76 0.94
N PHE A 125 -9.52 -2.43 0.89
CA PHE A 125 -8.72 -1.61 -0.02
C PHE A 125 -7.22 -1.81 0.24
N VAL A 126 -6.77 -1.72 1.49
CA VAL A 126 -5.36 -1.95 1.85
C VAL A 126 -4.94 -3.39 1.57
N LYS A 127 -5.79 -4.39 1.83
CA LYS A 127 -5.48 -5.79 1.48
C LYS A 127 -5.31 -6.03 -0.03
N ARG A 128 -6.06 -5.31 -0.87
CA ARG A 128 -5.97 -5.43 -2.33
C ARG A 128 -4.69 -4.81 -2.89
N HIS A 129 -4.22 -3.71 -2.30
CA HIS A 129 -3.05 -2.97 -2.77
C HIS A 129 -1.80 -3.39 -2.00
N ARG A 130 -0.98 -4.25 -2.62
CA ARG A 130 0.27 -4.75 -2.01
C ARG A 130 1.32 -3.66 -1.76
N THR A 131 1.16 -2.51 -2.39
CA THR A 131 1.95 -1.28 -2.18
C THR A 131 1.69 -0.65 -0.82
N LEU A 132 0.57 -0.98 -0.17
CA LEU A 132 0.16 -0.41 1.10
C LEU A 132 0.20 -1.45 2.22
N SER A 133 0.48 -0.97 3.43
CA SER A 133 0.38 -1.73 4.66
C SER A 133 -0.29 -0.88 5.74
N SER A 134 -0.84 -1.53 6.76
CA SER A 134 -1.37 -0.85 7.94
C SER A 134 -0.45 -1.12 9.12
N CYS A 135 0.15 -0.06 9.66
CA CYS A 135 1.04 -0.13 10.80
C CYS A 135 0.50 0.68 11.99
N LEU A 136 1.05 0.40 13.16
CA LEU A 136 0.77 1.14 14.39
C LEU A 136 1.80 2.27 14.50
N SER A 137 1.30 3.50 14.56
CA SER A 137 2.10 4.69 14.79
C SER A 137 2.02 5.12 16.24
N ARG A 138 3.16 5.56 16.77
CA ARG A 138 3.26 6.21 18.09
C ARG A 138 3.34 7.71 17.88
N LYS A 139 2.68 8.47 18.75
CA LYS A 139 2.91 9.91 18.83
C LYS A 139 4.39 10.15 19.11
N TYR A 140 5.01 10.95 18.26
CA TYR A 140 6.34 11.48 18.53
C TYR A 140 6.21 12.61 19.55
N ASN A 141 7.12 12.69 20.54
CA ASN A 141 7.08 13.80 21.48
C ASN A 141 7.54 15.07 20.76
N TYR A 142 6.65 16.06 20.68
CA TYR A 142 6.91 17.32 19.96
C TYR A 142 8.08 18.11 20.58
N GLU A 143 8.15 18.16 21.91
CA GLU A 143 9.25 18.85 22.62
C GLU A 143 10.60 18.19 22.31
N ARG A 144 10.60 16.86 22.17
CA ARG A 144 11.78 16.12 21.73
C ARG A 144 12.15 16.49 20.29
N ALA A 145 11.19 16.56 19.37
CA ALA A 145 11.45 16.95 17.99
C ALA A 145 12.04 18.35 17.86
N LEU A 146 11.59 19.30 18.70
CA LEU A 146 12.14 20.66 18.73
C LEU A 146 13.54 20.73 19.32
N SER A 147 13.86 19.81 20.25
CA SER A 147 15.13 19.80 20.96
C SER A 147 16.22 18.98 20.23
N GLU A 148 15.86 18.24 19.20
CA GLU A 148 16.77 17.43 18.39
C GLU A 148 17.38 18.24 17.24
N ASP A 149 18.30 19.14 17.56
CA ASP A 149 19.12 19.81 16.55
C ASP A 149 20.22 18.84 16.06
N PRO A 150 20.24 18.45 14.77
CA PRO A 150 21.23 17.53 14.23
C PRO A 150 22.67 17.99 14.44
N GLU A 151 22.95 19.29 14.39
CA GLU A 151 24.31 19.82 14.54
C GLU A 151 24.80 19.67 15.98
N ILE A 152 23.92 19.98 16.95
CA ILE A 152 24.22 19.84 18.38
C ILE A 152 24.41 18.36 18.74
N ILE A 153 23.51 17.50 18.27
CA ILE A 153 23.58 16.06 18.51
C ILE A 153 24.88 15.48 17.92
N PHE A 154 25.17 15.80 16.66
CA PHE A 154 26.38 15.29 16.00
C PHE A 154 27.66 15.79 16.67
N SER A 155 27.70 17.07 17.03
CA SER A 155 28.84 17.67 17.74
C SER A 155 29.07 17.01 19.10
N TRP A 156 27.99 16.72 19.84
CA TRP A 156 28.07 16.01 21.11
C TRP A 156 28.61 14.58 20.94
N PHE A 157 28.07 13.79 20.00
CA PHE A 157 28.55 12.43 19.75
C PHE A 157 30.02 12.40 19.32
N LYS A 158 30.45 13.37 18.50
CA LYS A 158 31.85 13.50 18.09
C LYS A 158 32.76 13.83 19.27
N LEU A 159 32.31 14.68 20.20
CA LEU A 159 33.05 14.99 21.42
C LEU A 159 33.17 13.76 22.33
N VAL A 160 32.10 13.00 22.49
CA VAL A 160 32.10 11.75 23.27
C VAL A 160 33.07 10.74 22.65
N GLU A 161 33.01 10.53 21.34
CA GLU A 161 33.92 9.62 20.63
C GLU A 161 35.40 10.02 20.82
N ASN A 162 35.71 11.31 20.69
CA ASN A 162 37.06 11.82 20.91
C ASN A 162 37.53 11.62 22.36
N THR A 163 36.63 11.77 23.33
CA THR A 163 36.92 11.60 24.76
C THR A 163 37.20 10.13 25.09
N ILE A 164 36.39 9.21 24.56
CA ILE A 164 36.60 7.76 24.68
C ILE A 164 37.97 7.38 24.13
N LYS A 165 38.33 7.86 22.93
CA LYS A 165 39.64 7.62 22.31
C LYS A 165 40.79 8.21 23.12
N LYS A 166 40.64 9.43 23.65
CA LYS A 166 41.69 10.12 24.42
C LYS A 166 42.05 9.39 25.71
N TYR A 167 41.04 8.85 26.40
CA TYR A 167 41.24 8.19 27.70
C TYR A 167 41.27 6.66 27.61
N GLY A 168 41.16 6.08 26.41
CA GLY A 168 41.22 4.64 26.20
C GLY A 168 40.07 3.88 26.88
N ILE A 169 38.90 4.50 27.00
CA ILE A 169 37.73 3.90 27.68
C ILE A 169 37.27 2.71 26.85
N THR A 170 37.17 1.53 27.47
CA THR A 170 36.71 0.33 26.79
C THR A 170 35.18 0.28 26.76
N SER A 171 34.59 -0.49 25.83
CA SER A 171 33.13 -0.66 25.78
C SER A 171 32.55 -1.26 27.06
N ASP A 172 33.35 -2.06 27.77
CA ASP A 172 32.94 -2.73 29.01
C ASP A 172 32.81 -1.73 30.19
N ASP A 173 33.45 -0.57 30.07
CA ASP A 173 33.38 0.51 31.06
C ASP A 173 32.27 1.54 30.78
N ILE A 174 31.46 1.32 29.73
CA ILE A 174 30.36 2.21 29.35
C ILE A 174 29.05 1.66 29.88
N TYR A 175 28.52 2.31 30.91
CA TYR A 175 27.24 1.96 31.51
C TYR A 175 26.15 2.92 31.05
N ASN A 176 25.04 2.39 30.54
CA ASN A 176 23.84 3.18 30.30
C ASN A 176 23.05 3.29 31.60
N PHE A 177 22.73 4.53 32.01
CA PHE A 177 21.89 4.78 33.17
C PHE A 177 20.73 5.66 32.74
N ASP A 178 19.54 5.08 32.66
CA ASP A 178 18.31 5.76 32.28
C ASP A 178 17.20 5.53 33.31
N GLU A 179 16.34 6.52 33.49
CA GLU A 179 15.15 6.40 34.33
C GLU A 179 13.99 5.85 33.49
N SER A 180 13.54 4.64 33.81
CA SER A 180 12.36 4.04 33.20
C SER A 180 11.08 4.50 33.92
N GLY A 181 10.51 5.61 33.49
CA GLY A 181 9.21 6.09 33.95
C GLY A 181 8.03 5.34 33.30
N PHE A 182 7.18 4.70 34.10
CA PHE A 182 5.92 4.12 33.61
C PHE A 182 4.84 5.21 33.53
N ALA A 183 4.68 5.81 32.35
CA ALA A 183 3.58 6.76 32.11
C ALA A 183 2.25 6.00 31.89
N MET A 184 1.48 5.84 32.97
CA MET A 184 0.10 5.33 32.90
C MET A 184 -0.79 6.31 32.12
N GLY A 185 -1.27 5.91 30.94
CA GLY A 185 -2.34 6.62 30.21
C GLY A 185 -1.94 7.50 29.01
N ILE A 186 -0.65 7.67 28.67
CA ILE A 186 -0.21 8.65 27.64
C ILE A 186 0.32 8.02 26.34
N SER A 187 -0.18 6.86 25.92
CA SER A 187 0.25 6.27 24.64
C SER A 187 -0.91 5.83 23.76
N SER A 188 -1.62 6.81 23.17
CA SER A 188 -2.58 6.51 22.11
C SER A 188 -1.82 6.12 20.83
N THR A 189 -1.62 4.81 20.68
CA THR A 189 -1.10 4.22 19.45
C THR A 189 -2.22 4.26 18.41
N GLN A 190 -1.95 4.81 17.23
CA GLN A 190 -2.96 4.91 16.16
C GLN A 190 -2.62 3.99 14.99
N ARG A 191 -3.64 3.35 14.41
CA ARG A 191 -3.49 2.59 13.16
C ARG A 191 -3.46 3.55 11.98
N ILE A 192 -2.33 3.59 11.29
CA ILE A 192 -2.13 4.35 10.06
C ILE A 192 -1.96 3.41 8.86
N ILE A 193 -2.03 3.99 7.67
CA ILE A 193 -1.77 3.35 6.38
C ILE A 193 -0.46 3.93 5.85
N THR A 194 0.49 3.07 5.49
CA THR A 194 1.83 3.44 5.02
C THR A 194 2.20 2.61 3.79
N SER A 195 3.31 2.95 3.14
CA SER A 195 3.94 2.06 2.17
C SER A 195 4.24 0.68 2.79
N ALA A 196 4.06 -0.38 2.01
CA ALA A 196 4.35 -1.76 2.41
C ALA A 196 5.85 -2.04 2.55
N GLU A 197 6.70 -1.27 1.89
CA GLU A 197 8.16 -1.39 1.97
C GLU A 197 8.71 -0.87 3.30
N TYR A 198 7.91 -0.10 4.05
CA TYR A 198 8.32 0.44 5.34
C TYR A 198 8.22 -0.62 6.45
N HIS A 199 9.36 -0.98 7.02
CA HIS A 199 9.46 -1.90 8.16
C HIS A 199 9.71 -1.14 9.46
N GLY A 200 8.71 -1.06 10.35
CA GLY A 200 8.88 -0.46 11.69
C GLY A 200 7.63 0.24 12.23
N LYS A 201 7.77 0.85 13.43
CA LYS A 201 6.76 1.76 14.00
C LYS A 201 7.11 3.18 13.56
N ARG A 202 6.27 3.80 12.74
CA ARG A 202 6.53 5.16 12.24
C ARG A 202 6.17 6.21 13.29
N GLY A 203 7.09 7.11 13.59
CA GLY A 203 6.81 8.36 14.29
C GLY A 203 6.07 9.31 13.35
N VAL A 204 4.99 9.93 13.82
CA VAL A 204 4.30 10.96 13.05
C VAL A 204 5.19 12.20 12.98
N LEU A 205 5.57 12.61 11.77
CA LEU A 205 6.42 13.79 11.55
C LEU A 205 5.62 15.09 11.51
N GLN A 206 4.32 15.03 11.23
CA GLN A 206 3.48 16.22 11.25
C GLN A 206 3.13 16.62 12.68
N PRO A 207 3.26 17.92 13.04
CA PRO A 207 2.72 18.43 14.29
C PRO A 207 1.22 18.17 14.28
N GLY A 208 0.77 17.26 15.14
CA GLY A 208 -0.65 17.05 15.32
C GLY A 208 -1.25 18.29 15.98
N ASN A 209 -1.89 19.16 15.21
CA ASN A 209 -2.82 20.15 15.75
C ASN A 209 -4.07 19.42 16.24
N ARG A 210 -4.05 18.95 17.49
CA ARG A 210 -5.23 18.57 18.27
C ARG A 210 -5.00 18.80 19.75
#